data_AF-W4PZX6-F1
#
_entry.id   AF-W4PZX6-F1
#
_cell.length_a   1.000
_cell.length_b   1.000
_cell.length_c   1.000
_cell.angle_alpha   90.00
_cell.angle_beta   90.00
_cell.angle_gamma   90.00
#
_symmetry.space_group_name_H-M   'P 1'
#
loop_
_entity.id
_entity.type
_entity.pdbx_description
1 polymer ?
#
loop_
_entity_poly.entity_id
_entity_poly.type
_entity_poly.pdbx_seq_one_letter_code
_entity_poly.pdbx_strand_id
1 'polypeptide(L)'
;MESRVEGKNRPEWVKWAIRIILGYVLLLAVILAVTIIAILITFTFIIIDSFSDTSTLGAVSEQYFVPISEFMWNLFTWLVPGL
;
A
#
# COMPACT_ATOMS: atom_id res chain seq x y z
N MET A 1 21.85 49.88 7.72
CA MET A 1 21.29 48.96 6.71
C MET A 1 20.97 47.65 7.41
N GLU A 2 19.75 47.52 7.93
CA GLU A 2 19.26 46.27 8.52
C GLU A 2 18.17 45.73 7.60
N SER A 3 18.57 44.96 6.58
CA SER A 3 17.62 44.11 5.86
C SER A 3 17.31 42.93 6.77
N ARG A 4 16.31 43.11 7.64
CA ARG A 4 15.67 42.04 8.38
C ARG A 4 15.17 41.03 7.35
N VAL A 5 15.89 39.93 7.23
CA VAL A 5 15.38 38.73 6.57
C VAL A 5 14.19 38.32 7.43
N GLU A 6 12.99 38.69 6.99
CA GLU A 6 11.74 38.19 7.51
C GLU A 6 11.78 36.67 7.34
N GLY A 7 12.30 36.01 8.36
CA GLY A 7 12.25 34.58 8.51
C GLY A 7 10.79 34.19 8.44
N LYS A 8 10.40 33.64 7.29
CA LYS A 8 9.10 33.03 7.05
C LYS A 8 8.93 31.93 8.10
N ASN A 9 8.42 32.31 9.26
CA ASN A 9 8.07 31.46 10.39
C ASN A 9 6.94 30.56 9.91
N ARG A 10 7.27 29.56 9.08
CA ARG A 10 6.36 28.46 8.79
C ARG A 10 6.17 27.77 10.11
N PRO A 11 4.98 27.87 10.70
CA PRO A 11 4.83 27.51 12.09
C PRO A 11 5.08 26.00 12.22
N GLU A 12 5.81 25.61 13.26
CA GLU A 12 6.41 24.27 13.37
C GLU A 12 5.36 23.14 13.37
N TRP A 13 4.17 23.43 13.91
CA TRP A 13 3.01 22.55 13.89
C TRP A 13 2.58 22.11 12.46
N VAL A 14 2.73 22.97 11.44
CA VAL A 14 2.34 22.68 10.06
C VAL A 14 3.37 21.75 9.42
N LYS A 15 4.66 21.96 9.72
CA LYS A 15 5.73 21.08 9.26
C LYS A 15 5.57 19.67 9.84
N TRP A 16 5.12 19.59 11.11
CA TRP A 16 4.86 18.32 11.78
C TRP A 16 3.60 17.63 11.24
N ALA A 17 2.49 18.36 11.08
CA ALA A 17 1.26 17.84 10.49
C ALA A 17 1.49 17.29 9.07
N ILE A 18 2.22 18.02 8.23
CA ILE A 18 2.57 17.56 6.87
C ILE A 18 3.39 16.26 6.92
N ARG A 19 4.30 16.11 7.88
CA ARG A 19 5.12 14.90 8.03
C ARG A 19 4.27 13.68 8.40
N ILE A 20 3.26 13.86 9.25
CA ILE A 20 2.32 12.80 9.62
C ILE A 20 1.45 12.40 8.43
N ILE A 21 0.91 13.39 7.71
CA ILE A 21 0.10 13.14 6.51
C ILE A 21 0.93 12.41 5.45
N LEU A 22 2.18 12.82 5.21
CA LEU A 22 3.09 12.12 4.30
C LEU A 22 3.37 10.69 4.76
N GLY A 23 3.59 10.46 6.05
CA GLY A 23 3.79 9.10 6.59
C GLY A 23 2.58 8.21 6.36
N TYR A 24 1.38 8.76 6.57
CA TYR A 24 0.12 8.07 6.31
C TYR A 24 -0.07 7.72 4.83
N VAL A 25 0.18 8.67 3.92
CA VAL A 25 0.12 8.44 2.47
C VAL A 25 1.14 7.40 2.03
N LEU A 26 2.35 7.42 2.59
CA LEU A 26 3.39 6.43 2.30
C LEU A 26 2.97 5.03 2.75
N LEU A 27 2.35 4.92 3.93
CA LEU A 27 1.82 3.65 4.44
C LEU A 27 0.70 3.11 3.54
N LEU A 28 -0.22 3.97 3.07
CA LEU A 28 -1.22 3.59 2.07
C LEU A 28 -0.58 3.12 0.76
N ALA A 29 0.44 3.83 0.27
CA ALA A 29 1.15 3.46 -0.95
C ALA A 29 1.82 2.08 -0.82
N VAL A 30 2.37 1.76 0.36
CA VAL A 30 2.95 0.43 0.64
C VAL A 30 1.88 -0.66 0.61
N ILE A 31 0.73 -0.46 1.26
CA ILE A 31 -0.37 -1.44 1.25
C ILE A 31 -0.82 -1.71 -0.20
N LEU A 32 -0.99 -0.65 -0.98
CA LEU A 32 -1.39 -0.77 -2.38
C LEU A 32 -0.33 -1.50 -3.22
N ALA A 33 0.95 -1.19 -3.02
CA ALA A 33 2.05 -1.85 -3.70
C ALA A 33 2.11 -3.36 -3.39
N VAL A 34 1.97 -3.73 -2.11
CA VAL A 34 1.94 -5.14 -1.69
C VAL A 34 0.76 -5.87 -2.32
N THR A 35 -0.41 -5.23 -2.35
CA THR A 35 -1.62 -5.80 -2.97
C THR A 35 -1.41 -6.07 -4.47
N ILE A 36 -0.84 -5.10 -5.20
CA ILE A 36 -0.53 -5.26 -6.62
C ILE A 36 0.49 -6.40 -6.84
N ILE A 37 1.53 -6.48 -6.02
CA ILE A 37 2.53 -7.55 -6.10
C ILE A 37 1.87 -8.92 -5.87
N ALA A 38 1.01 -9.05 -4.87
CA ALA A 38 0.28 -10.29 -4.58
C ALA A 38 -0.59 -10.73 -5.77
N ILE A 39 -1.29 -9.79 -6.41
CA ILE A 39 -2.10 -10.05 -7.62
C ILE A 39 -1.20 -10.51 -8.78
N LEU A 40 -0.06 -9.85 -9.01
CA LEU A 40 0.87 -10.23 -10.07
C LEU A 40 1.46 -11.63 -9.87
N ILE A 41 1.82 -11.98 -8.63
CA ILE A 41 2.32 -13.32 -8.30
C ILE A 41 1.22 -14.35 -8.52
N THR A 42 0.01 -14.09 -8.02
CA THR A 42 -1.16 -14.96 -8.22
C THR A 42 -1.42 -15.21 -9.71
N PHE A 43 -1.42 -14.15 -10.51
CA PHE A 43 -1.60 -14.24 -11.96
C PHE A 43 -0.50 -15.06 -12.64
N THR A 44 0.76 -14.85 -12.22
CA THR A 44 1.91 -15.63 -12.72
C THR A 44 1.75 -17.11 -12.37
N PHE A 45 1.32 -17.43 -11.16
CA PHE A 45 1.08 -18.81 -10.74
C PHE A 45 -0.04 -19.48 -11.53
N ILE A 46 -1.14 -18.79 -11.79
CA ILE A 46 -2.23 -19.29 -12.64
C ILE A 46 -1.73 -19.58 -14.06
N ILE A 47 -0.90 -18.70 -14.63
CA ILE A 47 -0.30 -18.93 -15.95
C ILE A 47 0.59 -20.18 -15.92
N ILE A 48 1.47 -20.30 -14.94
CA ILE A 48 2.37 -21.46 -14.83
C ILE A 48 1.57 -22.77 -14.68
N ASP A 49 0.54 -22.79 -13.84
CA ASP A 49 -0.34 -23.96 -13.68
C ASP A 49 -1.06 -24.29 -14.99
N SER A 50 -1.56 -23.27 -15.71
CA SER A 50 -2.21 -23.45 -17.02
C SER A 50 -1.28 -24.02 -18.10
N PHE A 51 0.03 -23.80 -17.98
CA PHE A 51 1.03 -24.38 -18.90
C PHE A 51 1.61 -25.71 -18.40
N SER A 52 1.48 -26.02 -17.11
CA SER A 52 2.10 -27.19 -16.47
C SER A 52 1.12 -28.35 -16.20
N ASP A 53 -0.18 -28.17 -16.47
CA ASP A 53 -1.26 -29.15 -16.19
C ASP A 53 -1.27 -29.69 -14.74
N THR A 54 -0.66 -28.94 -13.82
CA THR A 54 -0.70 -29.18 -12.37
C THR A 54 -1.72 -28.24 -11.74
N SER A 55 -2.32 -28.63 -10.61
CA SER A 55 -3.33 -27.83 -9.87
C SER A 55 -2.83 -27.33 -8.51
N THR A 56 -1.55 -27.52 -8.23
CA THR A 56 -0.95 -27.25 -6.92
C THR A 56 -0.68 -25.78 -6.69
N LEU A 57 -0.41 -24.98 -7.73
CA LEU A 57 -0.14 -23.54 -7.57
C LEU A 57 -1.44 -22.74 -7.41
N GLY A 58 -2.53 -23.16 -8.07
CA GLY A 58 -3.88 -22.66 -7.83
C GLY A 58 -4.32 -22.83 -6.37
N ALA A 59 -4.08 -24.01 -5.78
CA ALA A 59 -4.41 -24.28 -4.38
C ALA A 59 -3.61 -23.40 -3.40
N VAL A 60 -2.33 -23.12 -3.69
CA VAL A 60 -1.51 -22.17 -2.91
C VAL A 60 -2.07 -20.75 -3.00
N SER A 61 -2.62 -20.36 -4.15
CA SER A 61 -3.26 -19.06 -4.31
C SER A 61 -4.53 -18.89 -3.50
N GLU A 62 -5.42 -19.89 -3.53
CA GLU A 62 -6.63 -19.86 -2.71
C GLU A 62 -6.29 -19.88 -1.21
N GLN A 63 -5.30 -20.66 -0.80
CA GLN A 63 -4.97 -20.81 0.62
C GLN A 63 -4.26 -19.58 1.21
N TYR A 64 -3.42 -18.89 0.44
CA TYR A 64 -2.58 -17.80 0.98
C TYR A 64 -2.87 -16.44 0.36
N PHE A 65 -3.00 -16.34 -0.97
CA PHE A 65 -3.13 -15.04 -1.63
C PHE A 65 -4.53 -14.43 -1.47
N VAL A 66 -5.59 -15.25 -1.51
CA VAL A 66 -6.97 -14.77 -1.28
C VAL A 66 -7.11 -14.15 0.12
N PRO A 67 -6.78 -14.84 1.24
CA PRO A 67 -6.89 -14.25 2.58
C PRO A 67 -6.01 -13.02 2.79
N ILE A 68 -4.79 -13.00 2.20
CA ILE A 68 -3.90 -11.84 2.27
C ILE A 68 -4.52 -10.64 1.55
N SER A 69 -5.14 -10.86 0.38
CA SER A 69 -5.79 -9.78 -0.36
C SER A 69 -6.99 -9.19 0.40
N GLU A 70 -7.81 -10.04 1.03
CA GLU A 70 -8.94 -9.59 1.86
C GLU A 70 -8.47 -8.83 3.09
N PHE A 71 -7.40 -9.29 3.75
CA PHE A 71 -6.81 -8.59 4.87
C PHE A 71 -6.25 -7.22 4.47
N MET A 72 -5.51 -7.14 3.36
CA MET A 72 -5.01 -5.86 2.83
C MET A 72 -6.15 -4.91 2.46
N TRP A 73 -7.24 -5.43 1.88
CA TRP A 73 -8.44 -4.65 1.56
C TRP A 73 -9.15 -4.13 2.80
N ASN A 74 -9.33 -4.97 3.82
CA ASN A 74 -9.92 -4.56 5.10
C ASN A 74 -9.04 -3.54 5.83
N LEU A 75 -7.72 -3.70 5.78
CA LEU A 75 -6.78 -2.73 6.33
C LEU A 75 -6.87 -1.38 5.58
N PHE A 76 -6.98 -1.43 4.26
CA PHE A 76 -7.11 -0.24 3.42
C PHE A 76 -8.41 0.53 3.66
N THR A 77 -9.55 -0.17 3.69
CA THR A 77 -10.87 0.42 3.97
C THR A 77 -10.98 0.94 5.40
N TRP A 78 -10.34 0.28 6.37
CA TRP A 78 -10.25 0.80 7.74
C TRP A 78 -9.42 2.08 7.82
N LEU A 79 -8.30 2.15 7.07
CA LEU A 79 -7.47 3.35 7.02
C LEU A 79 -8.19 4.51 6.32
N VAL A 80 -8.87 4.26 5.20
CA VAL A 80 -9.57 5.28 4.42
C VAL A 80 -11.08 5.20 4.71
N PRO A 81 -11.58 5.83 5.79
CA PRO A 81 -13.00 5.79 6.12
C PRO A 81 -13.82 6.47 5.02
N GLY A 82 -14.80 5.74 4.46
CA GLY A 82 -15.75 6.27 3.48
C GLY A 82 -15.64 5.72 2.05
N LEU A 83 -14.78 4.71 1.81
CA LEU A 83 -14.91 3.79 0.67
C LEU A 83 -15.84 2.64 1.01
#